data_AF-A0A662F4D2-F1
#
_entry.id   AF-A0A662F4D2-F1
#
_cell.length_a   1.000
_cell.length_b   1.000
_cell.length_c   1.000
_cell.angle_alpha   90.00
_cell.angle_beta   90.00
_cell.angle_gamma   90.00
#
_symmetry.space_group_name_H-M   'P 1'
#
loop_
_entity.id
_entity.type
_entity.pdbx_description
1 polymer ?
#
loop_
_entity_poly.entity_id
_entity_poly.type
_entity_poly.pdbx_seq_one_letter_code
_entity_poly.pdbx_strand_id
1 'polypeptide(L)'
;SCPVLIIQGEKDFQVPPGEADLLAEALRAAGNTDVTMDLFPDLNHLMRHHPEAPNLTYRHLDEPVDQRVLDAIVGWIKQKAGV
;
A
#
# COMPACT_ATOMS: atom_id res chain seq x y z
N SER A 1 14.14 5.97 -14.74
CA SER A 1 13.15 5.67 -13.69
C SER A 1 13.50 4.32 -13.06
N CYS A 2 13.05 4.06 -11.84
CA CYS A 2 13.09 2.74 -11.21
C CYS A 2 11.66 2.19 -11.04
N PRO A 3 11.47 0.87 -10.98
CA PRO A 3 10.17 0.28 -10.62
C PRO A 3 9.68 0.78 -9.26
N VAL A 4 8.39 1.10 -9.15
CA VAL A 4 7.76 1.53 -7.90
C VAL A 4 6.57 0.64 -7.56
N LEU A 5 6.50 0.20 -6.31
CA LEU A 5 5.32 -0.41 -5.70
C LEU A 5 4.72 0.58 -4.68
N ILE A 6 3.45 0.93 -4.87
CA ILE A 6 2.65 1.71 -3.92
C ILE A 6 1.76 0.71 -3.17
N ILE A 7 1.79 0.75 -1.84
CA ILE A 7 0.93 -0.06 -0.97
C ILE A 7 0.08 0.89 -0.15
N GLN A 8 -1.24 0.71 -0.21
CA GLN A 8 -2.19 1.58 0.47
C GLN A 8 -3.27 0.77 1.18
N GLY A 9 -3.61 1.16 2.40
CA GLY A 9 -4.80 0.67 3.08
C GLY A 9 -6.01 1.54 2.73
N GLU A 10 -7.14 0.93 2.33
CA GLU A 10 -8.37 1.67 2.03
C GLU A 10 -8.95 2.35 3.27
N LYS A 11 -8.67 1.82 4.47
CA LYS A 11 -9.10 2.39 5.75
C LYS A 11 -8.06 3.29 6.41
N ASP A 12 -7.04 3.71 5.67
CA ASP A 12 -6.11 4.73 6.14
C ASP A 12 -6.82 6.09 6.25
N PHE A 13 -7.01 6.54 7.48
CA PHE A 13 -7.62 7.84 7.76
C PHE A 13 -6.62 9.00 7.66
N GLN A 14 -5.32 8.73 7.82
CA GLN A 14 -4.27 9.76 7.80
C GLN A 14 -3.86 10.10 6.37
N VAL A 15 -3.83 9.09 5.50
CA VAL A 15 -3.56 9.21 4.07
C VAL A 15 -4.69 8.49 3.34
N PRO A 16 -5.78 9.18 2.98
CA PRO A 16 -6.91 8.56 2.29
C PRO A 16 -6.50 7.88 0.98
N PRO A 17 -7.21 6.83 0.53
CA PRO A 17 -6.78 6.02 -0.62
C PRO A 17 -6.58 6.79 -1.92
N GLY A 18 -7.30 7.90 -2.13
CA GLY A 18 -7.11 8.76 -3.30
C GLY A 18 -5.71 9.39 -3.42
N GLU A 19 -4.95 9.49 -2.33
CA GLU A 19 -3.57 9.97 -2.37
C GLU A 19 -2.63 8.97 -3.08
N ALA A 20 -2.93 7.67 -3.01
CA ALA A 20 -2.17 6.65 -3.73
C ALA A 20 -2.43 6.73 -5.25
N ASP A 21 -3.68 7.01 -5.65
CA ASP A 21 -4.03 7.26 -7.05
C ASP A 21 -3.27 8.47 -7.60
N LEU A 22 -3.28 9.59 -6.86
CA LEU A 22 -2.56 10.82 -7.23
C LEU A 22 -1.04 10.56 -7.35
N LEU A 23 -0.45 9.79 -6.44
CA LEU A 23 0.96 9.42 -6.51
C LEU A 23 1.26 8.57 -7.76
N ALA A 24 0.41 7.59 -8.06
CA ALA A 24 0.57 6.74 -9.23
C ALA A 24 0.46 7.53 -10.53
N GLU A 25 -0.49 8.47 -10.61
CA GLU A 25 -0.65 9.40 -11.73
C GLU A 25 0.57 10.31 -11.90
N ALA A 26 1.06 10.91 -10.81
CA ALA A 26 2.21 11.79 -10.82
C ALA A 26 3.49 11.06 -11.30
N LEU A 27 3.73 9.85 -10.82
CA LEU A 27 4.87 9.02 -11.25
C LEU A 27 4.80 8.70 -12.75
N ARG A 28 3.62 8.34 -13.25
CA ARG A 28 3.41 8.05 -14.68
C ARG A 28 3.57 9.30 -15.54
N ALA A 29 3.03 10.44 -15.11
CA ALA A 29 3.19 11.73 -15.79
C ALA A 29 4.65 12.19 -15.85
N ALA A 30 5.45 11.85 -14.85
CA ALA A 30 6.90 12.08 -14.83
C ALA A 30 7.71 11.09 -15.70
N GLY A 31 7.04 10.20 -16.44
CA GLY A 31 7.66 9.23 -17.34
C GLY A 31 8.04 7.90 -16.71
N ASN A 32 7.60 7.60 -15.48
CA ASN A 32 7.76 6.27 -14.91
C ASN A 32 6.68 5.31 -15.44
N THR A 33 7.06 4.42 -16.34
CA THR A 33 6.15 3.42 -16.92
C THR A 33 6.01 2.15 -16.07
N ASP A 34 6.81 2.00 -15.01
CA ASP A 34 6.78 0.82 -14.14
C ASP A 34 6.31 1.19 -12.73
N VAL A 35 4.99 1.34 -12.60
CA VAL A 35 4.31 1.70 -11.35
C VAL A 35 3.20 0.68 -11.07
N THR A 36 3.38 -0.09 -10.01
CA THR A 36 2.40 -1.01 -9.43
C THR A 36 1.75 -0.35 -8.21
N MET A 37 0.43 -0.51 -8.04
CA MET A 37 -0.30 0.01 -6.89
C MET A 37 -1.26 -1.05 -6.38
N ASP A 38 -1.13 -1.38 -5.10
CA ASP A 38 -1.97 -2.34 -4.39
C ASP A 38 -2.75 -1.63 -3.28
N LEU A 39 -4.08 -1.68 -3.41
CA LEU A 39 -5.02 -1.14 -2.42
C LEU A 39 -5.63 -2.31 -1.61
N PHE A 40 -5.48 -2.26 -0.30
CA PHE A 40 -5.98 -3.28 0.63
C PHE A 40 -7.26 -2.80 1.32
N PRO A 41 -8.44 -3.40 1.04
CA PRO A 41 -9.75 -2.84 1.43
C PRO A 41 -10.00 -2.68 2.94
N ASP A 42 -9.31 -3.47 3.75
CA ASP A 42 -9.60 -3.64 5.16
C ASP A 42 -8.43 -3.24 6.07
N LEU A 43 -7.39 -2.61 5.50
CA LEU A 43 -6.20 -2.17 6.23
C LEU A 43 -6.22 -0.67 6.54
N ASN A 44 -5.77 -0.32 7.74
CA ASN A 44 -5.57 1.07 8.17
C ASN A 44 -4.15 1.59 7.83
N HIS A 45 -3.81 2.77 8.35
CA HIS A 45 -2.50 3.42 8.18
C HIS A 45 -1.29 2.53 8.57
N LEU A 46 -1.49 1.63 9.55
CA LEU A 46 -0.44 0.74 10.04
C LEU A 46 -0.32 -0.54 9.22
N MET A 47 -1.08 -0.66 8.12
CA MET A 47 -1.17 -1.85 7.30
C MET A 47 -1.66 -3.08 8.08
N ARG A 48 -2.64 -2.88 8.96
CA ARG A 48 -3.28 -3.92 9.77
C ARG A 48 -4.78 -3.93 9.60
N HIS A 49 -5.38 -5.10 9.76
CA HIS A 49 -6.82 -5.28 9.68
C HIS A 49 -7.54 -4.36 10.67
N HIS A 50 -8.48 -3.58 10.16
CA HIS A 50 -9.21 -2.58 10.93
C HIS A 50 -10.71 -2.76 10.70
N PRO A 51 -11.42 -3.50 11.57
CA PRO A 51 -12.82 -3.84 11.32
C PRO A 51 -13.76 -2.63 11.37
N GLU A 52 -13.41 -1.59 12.14
CA GLU A 52 -14.21 -0.37 12.24
C GLU A 52 -14.15 0.51 10.98
N ALA A 53 -14.93 1.60 10.98
CA ALA A 53 -14.76 2.68 10.02
C ALA A 53 -13.35 3.32 10.19
N PRO A 54 -12.77 3.89 9.11
CA PRO A 54 -11.47 4.57 9.17
C PRO A 54 -11.44 5.63 10.28
N ASN A 55 -10.43 5.58 11.14
CA ASN A 55 -10.29 6.50 12.26
C ASN A 55 -8.82 6.60 12.72
N LEU A 56 -8.51 7.53 13.63
CA LEU A 56 -7.15 7.80 14.16
C LEU A 56 -6.73 6.87 15.31
N THR A 57 -7.44 5.77 15.57
CA THR A 57 -7.10 4.91 16.69
C THR A 57 -5.91 4.02 16.34
N TYR A 58 -4.86 4.12 17.14
CA TYR A 58 -3.74 3.18 17.10
C TYR A 58 -4.06 1.99 18.02
N ARG A 59 -4.34 0.83 17.43
CA ARG A 59 -4.55 -0.45 18.15
C ARG A 59 -3.60 -1.52 17.63
N HIS A 60 -3.48 -2.61 18.38
CA HIS A 60 -2.71 -3.81 17.98
C HIS A 60 -1.26 -3.49 17.62
N LEU A 61 -0.63 -2.54 18.32
CA LEU A 61 0.74 -2.08 18.03
C LEU A 61 1.80 -3.18 18.15
N ASP A 62 1.49 -4.20 18.92
CA ASP A 62 2.26 -5.41 19.18
C ASP A 62 2.07 -6.52 18.13
N GLU A 63 1.07 -6.41 17.24
CA GLU A 63 0.84 -7.36 16.15
C GLU A 63 1.73 -7.03 14.94
N PRO A 64 2.12 -8.00 14.10
CA PRO A 64 2.80 -7.69 12.84
C PRO A 64 1.90 -6.89 11.89
N VAL A 65 2.47 -6.36 10.81
CA VAL A 65 1.68 -5.90 9.66
C VAL A 65 0.94 -7.10 9.05
N ASP A 66 -0.16 -6.85 8.33
CA ASP A 66 -0.93 -7.91 7.68
C ASP A 66 -0.04 -8.70 6.71
N GLN A 67 -0.10 -10.04 6.78
CA GLN A 67 0.75 -10.91 5.97
C GLN A 67 0.59 -10.65 4.46
N ARG A 68 -0.61 -10.25 4.01
CA ARG A 68 -0.87 -9.94 2.59
C ARG A 68 0.01 -8.81 2.07
N VAL A 69 0.42 -7.88 2.94
CA VAL A 69 1.31 -6.78 2.59
C VAL A 69 2.73 -7.30 2.35
N LEU A 70 3.22 -8.19 3.21
CA LEU A 70 4.52 -8.83 3.03
C LEU A 70 4.54 -9.70 1.77
N ASP A 71 3.46 -10.44 1.52
CA ASP A 71 3.31 -11.27 0.34
C ASP A 71 3.32 -10.44 -0.95
N ALA A 72 2.65 -9.28 -0.96
CA ALA A 72 2.66 -8.34 -2.09
C ALA A 72 4.07 -7.79 -2.34
N ILE A 73 4.78 -7.35 -1.30
CA ILE A 73 6.17 -6.87 -1.41
C ILE A 73 7.08 -7.97 -1.97
N VAL A 74 7.04 -9.17 -1.38
CA VAL A 74 7.89 -10.28 -1.80
C VAL A 74 7.57 -10.73 -3.21
N GLY A 75 6.28 -10.85 -3.56
CA GLY A 75 5.82 -11.21 -4.90
C GLY A 75 6.29 -10.19 -5.94
N TRP A 76 6.15 -8.90 -5.64
CA TRP A 76 6.61 -7.84 -6.52
C TRP A 76 8.13 -7.84 -6.69
N ILE A 77 8.91 -7.98 -5.62
CA ILE A 77 10.37 -8.06 -5.71
C ILE A 77 10.80 -9.25 -6.57
N LYS A 78 10.21 -10.42 -6.38
CA LYS A 78 10.48 -11.61 -7.19
C LYS A 78 10.17 -11.38 -8.67
N GLN A 79 9.00 -10.78 -8.95
CA GLN A 79 8.62 -10.40 -10.31
C GLN A 79 9.64 -9.44 -10.94
N LYS A 80 10.13 -8.44 -10.20
CA LYS A 80 11.12 -7.47 -10.70
C LYS A 80 12.52 -8.06 -10.85
N ALA A 81 12.91 -8.99 -9.98
CA ALA A 81 14.18 -9.70 -10.05
C ALA A 81 14.17 -10.85 -11.08
N GLY A 82 13.00 -11.26 -11.58
CA GLY A 82 12.84 -12.35 -12.55
C GLY A 82 13.09 -13.74 -11.95
N VAL A 83 12.77 -13.92 -10.65
CA VAL A 83 13.00 -15.16 -9.88
C VAL A 83 11.72 -15.75 -9.31
#